data_AF-A0A2M6WRI4-F1
#
_entry.id   AF-A0A2M6WRI4-F1
#
_cell.length_a   1.000
_cell.length_b   1.000
_cell.length_c   1.000
_cell.angle_alpha   90.00
_cell.angle_beta   90.00
_cell.angle_gamma   90.00
#
_symmetry.space_group_name_H-M   'P 1'
#
loop_
_entity.id
_entity.type
_entity.pdbx_description
1 polymer ?
#
loop_
_entity_poly.entity_id
_entity_poly.type
_entity_poly.pdbx_seq_one_letter_code
_entity_poly.pdbx_strand_id
1 'polypeptide(L)'
;MIIKFFKYCFMKRRIFLLVLPIILLAGFFVVGETAKAADIIWDNTQVRVISRFEVNSWDRLIIKPGTIIKMLAGGEIISYGNIEAIGDADNPIVFTSIKDDSVGGDTNGDGDATMPAMGDWGYFLIQGEGKRVTLDYVKINYAGGSDSGLGRRWQYMRPTSFISVSNSGEPGIKLKEINITHSSLVNNFGSISFYGDAIFKISDSNLYNDVNCPLPSSPNWTWKPANLRCNNLSLSKGSGTVIEAPRVYWGHPDGPTTLDDYKQGIIKGTRAYFNINFIPFLIKPWPSDLTGPVEEELDPVIIVPGIMGSWNVSGR
;
A
#
# COMPACT_ATOMS: atom_id res chain seq x y z
N MET A 1 87.34 34.98 35.73
CA MET A 1 86.61 33.78 35.27
C MET A 1 86.33 32.90 36.47
N ILE A 2 85.13 32.96 37.08
CA ILE A 2 84.73 32.07 38.20
C ILE A 2 83.23 31.75 38.11
N ILE A 3 82.91 30.45 38.26
CA ILE A 3 81.64 29.79 38.66
C ILE A 3 81.98 28.48 39.42
N LYS A 4 81.04 27.95 40.24
CA LYS A 4 80.66 26.52 40.57
C LYS A 4 80.96 26.00 42.00
N PHE A 5 80.33 24.97 42.62
CA PHE A 5 79.00 24.25 42.66
C PHE A 5 79.12 23.03 43.67
N PHE A 6 78.02 22.28 43.95
CA PHE A 6 77.84 20.89 44.54
C PHE A 6 77.63 20.69 46.08
N LYS A 7 76.92 19.70 46.69
CA LYS A 7 76.22 18.40 46.38
C LYS A 7 75.24 17.98 47.56
N TYR A 8 74.41 16.93 47.41
CA TYR A 8 73.26 16.48 48.27
C TYR A 8 73.45 15.13 49.07
N CYS A 9 72.45 14.77 49.94
CA CYS A 9 72.04 13.48 50.62
C CYS A 9 72.27 13.36 52.17
N PHE A 10 71.42 12.85 53.10
CA PHE A 10 70.54 11.65 53.19
C PHE A 10 69.46 11.72 54.36
N MET A 11 68.19 11.37 54.06
CA MET A 11 67.07 10.64 54.78
C MET A 11 66.76 10.66 56.32
N LYS A 12 65.50 11.00 56.72
CA LYS A 12 64.53 10.21 57.57
C LYS A 12 63.24 11.00 58.01
N ARG A 13 62.03 10.52 57.67
CA ARG A 13 60.87 10.26 58.59
C ARG A 13 59.60 9.84 57.82
N ARG A 14 58.85 8.90 58.40
CA ARG A 14 57.65 8.20 57.88
C ARG A 14 56.39 9.06 57.98
N ILE A 15 55.50 9.00 56.98
CA ILE A 15 54.06 9.32 57.10
C ILE A 15 53.28 8.27 56.31
N PHE A 16 52.31 7.63 56.98
CA PHE A 16 51.31 6.72 56.42
C PHE A 16 50.25 7.55 55.67
N LEU A 17 49.91 7.19 54.43
CA LEU A 17 48.74 7.72 53.72
C LEU A 17 48.10 6.60 52.89
N LEU A 18 46.78 6.51 53.02
CA LEU A 18 45.89 5.44 52.57
C LEU A 18 46.05 5.07 51.09
N VAL A 19 46.03 3.76 50.82
CA VAL A 19 45.90 3.19 49.48
C VAL A 19 44.42 3.23 49.07
N LEU A 20 44.06 4.11 48.14
CA LEU A 20 42.87 3.95 47.30
C LEU A 20 43.26 3.05 46.12
N PRO A 21 42.56 1.93 45.85
CA PRO A 21 42.79 1.20 44.62
C PRO A 21 42.27 2.04 43.45
N ILE A 22 43.18 2.40 42.55
CA ILE A 22 42.85 2.90 41.22
C ILE A 22 42.17 1.73 40.49
N ILE A 23 40.83 1.71 40.49
CA ILE A 23 40.06 0.86 39.58
C ILE A 23 40.16 1.55 38.21
N LEU A 24 41.09 1.06 37.39
CA LEU A 24 41.16 1.40 35.98
C LEU A 24 39.89 0.81 35.33
N LEU A 25 38.83 1.61 35.24
CA LEU A 25 37.64 1.29 34.47
C LEU A 25 38.04 1.32 32.99
N ALA A 26 38.58 0.22 32.48
CA ALA A 26 38.60 -0.01 31.05
C ALA A 26 37.13 -0.07 30.63
N GLY A 27 36.62 1.04 30.12
CA GLY A 27 35.30 1.14 29.54
C GLY A 27 35.22 0.15 28.38
N PHE A 28 34.76 -1.06 28.66
CA PHE A 28 34.06 -1.88 27.69
C PHE A 28 32.75 -1.15 27.40
N PHE A 29 32.84 -0.09 26.59
CA PHE A 29 31.71 0.29 25.78
C PHE A 29 31.55 -0.84 24.77
N VAL A 30 30.64 -1.78 25.05
CA VAL A 30 29.90 -2.39 23.96
C VAL A 30 29.12 -1.23 23.36
N VAL A 31 29.70 -0.59 22.35
CA VAL A 31 28.90 0.24 21.44
C VAL A 31 27.83 -0.71 20.94
N GLY A 32 26.58 -0.43 21.34
CA GLY A 32 25.43 -1.25 21.00
C GLY A 32 25.52 -1.61 19.54
N GLU A 33 25.44 -2.91 19.26
CA GLU A 33 25.39 -3.44 17.91
C GLU A 33 24.42 -2.56 17.11
N THR A 34 24.94 -1.83 16.12
CA THR A 34 24.08 -1.02 15.25
C THR A 34 23.00 -1.95 14.75
N ALA A 35 21.73 -1.68 15.04
CA ALA A 35 20.62 -2.53 14.63
C ALA A 35 20.78 -2.84 13.14
N LYS A 36 21.21 -4.07 12.83
CA LYS A 36 21.49 -4.46 11.46
C LYS A 36 20.15 -4.59 10.78
N ALA A 37 19.99 -3.90 9.66
CA ALA A 37 18.84 -4.09 8.78
C ALA A 37 18.66 -5.59 8.51
N ALA A 38 17.50 -6.15 8.87
CA ALA A 38 17.16 -7.53 8.57
C ALA A 38 16.26 -7.59 7.34
N ASP A 39 16.58 -8.52 6.44
CA ASP A 39 15.66 -8.91 5.38
C ASP A 39 14.70 -9.96 5.94
N ILE A 40 13.41 -9.61 6.00
CA ILE A 40 12.34 -10.53 6.33
C ILE A 40 11.79 -11.06 5.01
N ILE A 41 11.93 -12.36 4.76
CA ILE A 41 11.55 -12.96 3.49
C ILE A 41 10.25 -13.76 3.65
N TRP A 42 9.27 -13.40 2.83
CA TRP A 42 8.03 -14.14 2.64
C TRP A 42 8.06 -14.84 1.29
N ASP A 43 8.20 -16.16 1.31
CA ASP A 43 8.14 -17.05 0.14
C ASP A 43 6.73 -17.64 -0.11
N ASN A 44 6.56 -18.40 -1.18
CA ASN A 44 5.28 -19.02 -1.55
C ASN A 44 5.09 -20.44 -0.99
N THR A 45 5.87 -20.85 0.03
CA THR A 45 5.82 -22.24 0.55
C THR A 45 4.53 -22.57 1.31
N GLN A 46 3.84 -21.55 1.81
CA GLN A 46 2.59 -21.66 2.55
C GLN A 46 1.74 -20.40 2.40
N VAL A 47 0.43 -20.56 2.53
CA VAL A 47 -0.48 -19.43 2.72
C VAL A 47 -0.20 -18.81 4.08
N ARG A 48 0.12 -17.51 4.11
CA ARG A 48 0.34 -16.78 5.36
C ARG A 48 -0.97 -16.18 5.84
N VAL A 49 -1.40 -16.53 7.05
CA VAL A 49 -2.55 -15.89 7.71
C VAL A 49 -2.04 -14.86 8.71
N ILE A 50 -2.46 -13.60 8.56
CA ILE A 50 -1.94 -12.46 9.32
C ILE A 50 -3.09 -11.71 10.00
N SER A 51 -2.95 -11.47 11.30
CA SER A 51 -3.75 -10.45 12.01
C SER A 51 -3.01 -9.12 12.08
N ARG A 52 -1.74 -9.12 12.51
CA ARG A 52 -0.93 -7.91 12.54
C ARG A 52 0.51 -8.25 12.18
N PHE A 53 1.12 -7.42 11.34
CA PHE A 53 2.53 -7.52 11.04
C PHE A 53 3.20 -6.15 11.04
N GLU A 54 4.38 -6.06 11.64
CA GLU A 54 5.13 -4.81 11.77
C GLU A 54 6.53 -4.95 11.16
N VAL A 55 6.88 -4.04 10.26
CA VAL A 55 8.24 -3.93 9.70
C VAL A 55 8.97 -2.85 10.47
N ASN A 56 10.03 -3.20 11.19
CA ASN A 56 10.81 -2.22 11.96
C ASN A 56 11.52 -1.22 11.05
N SER A 57 11.93 -0.08 11.62
CA SER A 57 12.49 1.05 10.88
C SER A 57 13.74 0.74 10.05
N TRP A 58 14.51 -0.28 10.43
CA TRP A 58 15.73 -0.69 9.74
C TRP A 58 15.53 -1.93 8.87
N ASP A 59 14.39 -2.59 8.98
CA ASP A 59 14.14 -3.85 8.28
C ASP A 59 13.58 -3.62 6.88
N ARG A 60 13.70 -4.66 6.07
CA ARG A 60 13.07 -4.75 4.76
C ARG A 60 12.24 -6.03 4.69
N LEU A 61 10.96 -5.88 4.39
CA LEU A 61 10.09 -6.99 4.05
C LEU A 61 10.21 -7.26 2.55
N ILE A 62 10.64 -8.47 2.18
CA ILE A 62 10.72 -8.96 0.80
C ILE A 62 9.68 -10.05 0.61
N ILE A 63 8.72 -9.82 -0.26
CA ILE A 63 7.66 -10.77 -0.58
C ILE A 63 7.91 -11.31 -1.98
N LYS A 64 8.07 -12.62 -2.09
CA LYS A 64 8.42 -13.32 -3.33
C LYS A 64 7.19 -13.55 -4.21
N PRO A 65 7.36 -13.68 -5.54
CA PRO A 65 6.28 -14.02 -6.46
C PRO A 65 5.45 -15.23 -6.01
N GLY A 66 4.15 -15.19 -6.30
CA GLY A 66 3.20 -16.26 -5.95
C GLY A 66 2.88 -16.38 -4.45
N THR A 67 3.36 -15.47 -3.61
CA THR A 67 3.03 -15.48 -2.18
C THR A 67 1.56 -15.12 -1.98
N ILE A 68 0.86 -15.93 -1.18
CA ILE A 68 -0.52 -15.70 -0.75
C ILE A 68 -0.53 -15.26 0.72
N ILE A 69 -1.12 -14.10 0.97
CA ILE A 69 -1.31 -13.50 2.28
C ILE A 69 -2.80 -13.32 2.52
N LYS A 70 -3.33 -14.01 3.53
CA LYS A 70 -4.71 -13.92 3.97
C LYS A 70 -4.79 -13.14 5.27
N MET A 71 -5.65 -12.13 5.30
CA MET A 71 -5.78 -11.19 6.39
C MET A 71 -7.00 -11.55 7.24
N LEU A 72 -6.79 -11.66 8.54
CA LEU A 72 -7.86 -11.82 9.53
C LEU A 72 -8.71 -10.56 9.62
N ALA A 73 -9.89 -10.68 10.24
CA ALA A 73 -10.78 -9.56 10.46
C ALA A 73 -10.07 -8.39 11.16
N GLY A 74 -10.12 -7.19 10.56
CA GLY A 74 -9.41 -6.00 11.06
C GLY A 74 -7.88 -6.05 10.93
N GLY A 75 -7.33 -7.04 10.22
CA GLY A 75 -5.89 -7.24 10.17
C GLY A 75 -5.12 -6.11 9.49
N GLU A 76 -3.87 -5.89 9.88
CA GLU A 76 -3.08 -4.73 9.44
C GLU A 76 -1.60 -5.04 9.21
N ILE A 77 -1.01 -4.31 8.27
CA ILE A 77 0.43 -4.30 8.04
C ILE A 77 0.95 -2.89 8.29
N ILE A 78 1.80 -2.73 9.28
CA ILE A 78 2.40 -1.45 9.65
C ILE A 78 3.88 -1.49 9.29
N SER A 79 4.31 -0.53 8.48
CA SER A 79 5.71 -0.46 8.06
C SER A 79 6.35 0.80 8.56
N TYR A 80 7.35 0.64 9.43
CA TYR A 80 8.38 1.64 9.67
C TYR A 80 9.59 1.43 8.74
N GLY A 81 9.73 0.25 8.13
CA GLY A 81 10.80 -0.14 7.22
C GLY A 81 10.41 -0.07 5.74
N ASN A 82 11.22 -0.72 4.90
CA ASN A 82 10.95 -0.83 3.46
C ASN A 82 10.11 -2.08 3.15
N ILE A 83 9.27 -2.00 2.11
CA ILE A 83 8.52 -3.15 1.59
C ILE A 83 8.87 -3.32 0.11
N GLU A 84 9.23 -4.53 -0.27
CA GLU A 84 9.51 -4.96 -1.63
C GLU A 84 8.62 -6.18 -1.94
N ALA A 85 7.46 -5.91 -2.55
CA ALA A 85 6.55 -6.95 -3.05
C ALA A 85 6.57 -6.91 -4.57
N ILE A 86 7.40 -7.75 -5.17
CA ILE A 86 7.63 -7.81 -6.62
C ILE A 86 7.25 -9.21 -7.09
N GLY A 87 6.04 -9.33 -7.60
CA GLY A 87 5.55 -10.52 -8.29
C GLY A 87 5.86 -10.47 -9.79
N ASP A 88 5.23 -11.37 -10.53
CA ASP A 88 5.20 -11.33 -11.99
C ASP A 88 3.78 -11.65 -12.52
N ALA A 89 3.60 -11.55 -13.84
CA ALA A 89 2.30 -11.72 -14.47
C ALA A 89 1.66 -13.10 -14.21
N ASP A 90 2.49 -14.14 -14.13
CA ASP A 90 2.06 -15.52 -13.92
C ASP A 90 1.92 -15.84 -12.41
N ASN A 91 2.72 -15.19 -11.57
CA ASN A 91 2.82 -15.40 -10.13
C ASN A 91 2.65 -14.09 -9.37
N PRO A 92 1.46 -13.46 -9.41
CA PRO A 92 1.21 -12.25 -8.65
C PRO A 92 1.25 -12.54 -7.15
N ILE A 93 1.63 -11.54 -6.36
CA ILE A 93 1.52 -11.58 -4.90
C ILE A 93 0.11 -11.19 -4.52
N VAL A 94 -0.56 -11.97 -3.66
CA VAL A 94 -1.97 -11.74 -3.32
C VAL A 94 -2.15 -11.44 -1.84
N PHE A 95 -2.74 -10.29 -1.54
CA PHE A 95 -3.29 -9.93 -0.23
C PHE A 95 -4.81 -9.97 -0.31
N THR A 96 -5.44 -10.80 0.52
CA THR A 96 -6.90 -10.99 0.48
C THR A 96 -7.49 -11.31 1.85
N SER A 97 -8.81 -11.38 1.95
CA SER A 97 -9.54 -11.79 3.15
C SER A 97 -9.25 -13.25 3.50
N ILE A 98 -9.29 -13.59 4.79
CA ILE A 98 -9.24 -15.00 5.21
C ILE A 98 -10.37 -15.83 4.58
N LYS A 99 -11.51 -15.19 4.33
CA LYS A 99 -12.74 -15.77 3.75
C LYS A 99 -12.68 -15.96 2.23
N ASP A 100 -11.58 -15.55 1.57
CA ASP A 100 -11.46 -15.66 0.12
C ASP A 100 -10.97 -17.05 -0.30
N ASP A 101 -11.89 -17.98 -0.47
CA ASP A 101 -11.58 -19.36 -0.85
C ASP A 101 -11.05 -19.51 -2.27
N SER A 102 -11.27 -18.50 -3.13
CA SER A 102 -10.78 -18.50 -4.51
C SER A 102 -9.25 -18.42 -4.61
N VAL A 103 -8.57 -18.03 -3.53
CA VAL A 103 -7.12 -17.88 -3.44
C VAL A 103 -6.58 -18.72 -2.29
N GLY A 104 -5.82 -19.77 -2.59
CA GLY A 104 -5.16 -20.57 -1.57
C GLY A 104 -6.08 -21.51 -0.75
N GLY A 105 -7.37 -21.59 -1.10
CA GLY A 105 -8.35 -22.50 -0.48
C GLY A 105 -8.96 -21.98 0.82
N ASP A 106 -9.85 -22.78 1.41
CA ASP A 106 -10.57 -22.49 2.66
C ASP A 106 -9.62 -22.54 3.87
N THR A 107 -9.11 -21.37 4.27
CA THR A 107 -8.17 -21.25 5.39
C THR A 107 -8.84 -20.99 6.73
N ASN A 108 -10.12 -20.60 6.73
CA ASN A 108 -10.97 -20.41 7.89
C ASN A 108 -11.73 -21.69 8.29
N GLY A 109 -11.74 -22.69 7.41
CA GLY A 109 -12.33 -24.01 7.67
C GLY A 109 -13.85 -24.00 7.74
N ASP A 110 -14.51 -23.04 7.06
CA ASP A 110 -15.97 -22.90 7.10
C ASP A 110 -16.69 -23.29 5.80
N GLY A 111 -15.96 -23.82 4.81
CA GLY A 111 -16.47 -24.11 3.48
C GLY A 111 -17.08 -22.86 2.85
N ASP A 112 -18.22 -22.99 2.15
CA ASP A 112 -18.87 -21.85 1.50
C ASP A 112 -19.73 -20.99 2.47
N ALA A 113 -19.55 -21.13 3.79
CA ALA A 113 -20.40 -20.44 4.77
C ALA A 113 -20.16 -18.93 4.80
N THR A 114 -18.96 -18.49 4.43
CA THR A 114 -18.62 -17.06 4.33
C THR A 114 -18.06 -16.72 2.97
N MET A 115 -18.23 -15.46 2.56
CA MET A 115 -17.67 -14.94 1.31
C MET A 115 -16.86 -13.68 1.62
N PRO A 116 -15.81 -13.40 0.84
CA PRO A 116 -15.01 -12.20 1.06
C PRO A 116 -15.82 -10.96 0.71
N ALA A 117 -15.70 -9.92 1.53
CA ALA A 117 -16.38 -8.65 1.36
C ALA A 117 -15.42 -7.47 1.53
N MET A 118 -15.71 -6.36 0.86
CA MET A 118 -14.94 -5.13 1.05
C MET A 118 -14.85 -4.76 2.54
N GLY A 119 -13.65 -4.45 3.00
CA GLY A 119 -13.41 -4.11 4.40
C GLY A 119 -13.42 -5.30 5.37
N ASP A 120 -13.25 -6.52 4.87
CA ASP A 120 -13.03 -7.69 5.73
C ASP A 120 -11.78 -7.53 6.61
N TRP A 121 -10.73 -6.90 6.09
CA TRP A 121 -9.50 -6.64 6.84
C TRP A 121 -9.09 -5.17 6.77
N GLY A 122 -8.20 -4.75 7.67
CA GLY A 122 -7.86 -3.35 7.95
C GLY A 122 -7.12 -2.65 6.82
N TYR A 123 -5.80 -2.52 6.92
CA TYR A 123 -5.04 -1.63 6.04
C TYR A 123 -3.53 -1.87 6.04
N PHE A 124 -2.86 -1.29 5.05
CA PHE A 124 -1.44 -0.96 5.11
C PHE A 124 -1.25 0.43 5.72
N LEU A 125 -0.40 0.54 6.73
CA LEU A 125 0.00 1.81 7.33
C LEU A 125 1.51 2.02 7.16
N ILE A 126 1.88 3.03 6.37
CA ILE A 126 3.26 3.35 6.04
C ILE A 126 3.72 4.54 6.88
N GLN A 127 4.69 4.29 7.74
CA GLN A 127 5.30 5.21 8.69
C GLN A 127 6.83 5.23 8.51
N GLY A 128 7.51 6.07 9.30
CA GLY A 128 8.95 6.24 9.24
C GLY A 128 9.44 7.15 8.10
N GLU A 129 10.61 7.75 8.27
CA GLU A 129 11.18 8.71 7.31
C GLU A 129 11.95 8.03 6.15
N GLY A 130 11.80 8.54 4.93
CA GLY A 130 12.60 8.10 3.78
C GLY A 130 12.41 6.64 3.39
N LYS A 131 11.24 6.07 3.67
CA LYS A 131 10.91 4.67 3.40
C LYS A 131 10.35 4.48 1.99
N ARG A 132 10.64 3.33 1.40
CA ARG A 132 10.19 2.93 0.07
C ARG A 132 9.27 1.72 0.19
N VAL A 133 8.12 1.81 -0.46
CA VAL A 133 7.21 0.68 -0.67
C VAL A 133 7.05 0.49 -2.18
N THR A 134 7.46 -0.68 -2.66
CA THR A 134 7.31 -1.08 -4.05
C THR A 134 6.33 -2.25 -4.13
N LEU A 135 5.26 -2.07 -4.90
CA LEU A 135 4.27 -3.08 -5.22
C LEU A 135 4.25 -3.26 -6.74
N ASP A 136 4.75 -4.39 -7.23
CA ASP A 136 4.73 -4.75 -8.65
C ASP A 136 4.07 -6.12 -8.82
N TYR A 137 3.09 -6.24 -9.71
CA TYR A 137 2.25 -7.46 -9.84
C TYR A 137 1.63 -7.92 -8.50
N VAL A 138 1.09 -6.96 -7.74
CA VAL A 138 0.41 -7.22 -6.46
C VAL A 138 -1.10 -7.11 -6.62
N LYS A 139 -1.84 -8.05 -6.03
CA LYS A 139 -3.29 -8.00 -5.87
C LYS A 139 -3.63 -7.66 -4.42
N ILE A 140 -4.39 -6.59 -4.21
CA ILE A 140 -4.91 -6.20 -2.89
C ILE A 140 -6.43 -6.19 -2.98
N ASN A 141 -7.05 -7.14 -2.30
CA ASN A 141 -8.49 -7.35 -2.32
C ASN A 141 -9.10 -7.25 -0.91
N TYR A 142 -10.33 -6.73 -0.82
CA TYR A 142 -11.18 -6.80 0.37
C TYR A 142 -10.65 -6.07 1.62
N ALA A 143 -9.69 -5.17 1.44
CA ALA A 143 -9.10 -4.35 2.51
C ALA A 143 -10.03 -3.20 2.92
N GLY A 144 -9.57 -2.37 3.86
CA GLY A 144 -10.21 -1.10 4.20
C GLY A 144 -11.18 -1.13 5.38
N GLY A 145 -11.25 -2.26 6.07
CA GLY A 145 -12.12 -2.57 7.20
C GLY A 145 -11.82 -1.69 8.42
N SER A 146 -12.85 -1.49 9.24
CA SER A 146 -12.75 -0.67 10.44
C SER A 146 -11.91 -1.35 11.52
N ASP A 147 -10.66 -0.93 11.68
CA ASP A 147 -10.12 -0.62 13.01
C ASP A 147 -9.18 0.58 12.93
N SER A 148 -9.72 1.71 12.45
CA SER A 148 -8.98 2.95 12.43
C SER A 148 -8.81 3.45 13.87
N GLY A 149 -7.75 3.01 14.53
CA GLY A 149 -7.17 3.66 15.71
C GLY A 149 -6.85 5.15 15.46
N LEU A 150 -6.87 5.60 14.20
CA LEU A 150 -6.91 7.02 13.79
C LEU A 150 -8.32 7.62 13.91
N GLY A 151 -8.96 7.36 15.05
CA GLY A 151 -10.36 7.62 15.35
C GLY A 151 -10.65 8.53 16.47
N ARG A 152 -9.87 9.60 16.61
CA ARG A 152 -10.22 10.65 17.54
C ARG A 152 -10.06 12.01 16.88
N ARG A 153 -11.23 12.58 16.54
CA ARG A 153 -11.52 13.93 16.01
C ARG A 153 -11.24 13.98 14.51
N TRP A 154 -12.23 13.87 13.62
CA TRP A 154 -13.32 14.82 13.42
C TRP A 154 -14.65 14.11 13.12
N GLN A 155 -15.72 14.67 13.64
CA GLN A 155 -17.02 14.03 13.76
C GLN A 155 -17.75 13.94 12.41
N TYR A 156 -18.37 12.77 12.20
CA TYR A 156 -19.32 12.37 11.15
C TYR A 156 -18.76 11.85 9.81
N MET A 157 -18.71 10.50 9.75
CA MET A 157 -18.44 9.58 8.63
C MET A 157 -17.00 9.56 8.11
N ARG A 158 -16.26 8.49 8.48
CA ARG A 158 -14.81 8.38 8.33
C ARG A 158 -14.49 7.84 6.93
N PRO A 159 -13.72 8.54 6.08
CA PRO A 159 -13.06 7.85 4.98
C PRO A 159 -12.06 6.86 5.61
N THR A 160 -12.39 5.57 5.56
CA THR A 160 -11.44 4.48 5.84
C THR A 160 -10.40 4.46 4.72
N SER A 161 -9.20 3.95 5.00
CA SER A 161 -8.15 3.84 4.00
C SER A 161 -7.56 2.45 4.03
N PHE A 162 -7.46 1.78 2.89
CA PHE A 162 -6.81 0.48 2.78
C PHE A 162 -5.28 0.59 2.63
N ILE A 163 -4.79 1.75 2.18
CA ILE A 163 -3.38 2.14 2.28
C ILE A 163 -3.34 3.55 2.88
N SER A 164 -2.58 3.73 3.96
CA SER A 164 -2.42 5.01 4.65
C SER A 164 -0.95 5.34 4.83
N VAL A 165 -0.59 6.59 4.59
CA VAL A 165 0.77 7.10 4.75
C VAL A 165 0.71 8.24 5.75
N SER A 166 1.33 8.09 6.92
CA SER A 166 1.20 9.07 8.00
C SER A 166 2.54 9.60 8.51
N ASN A 167 2.66 10.92 8.66
CA ASN A 167 3.86 11.59 9.20
C ASN A 167 3.82 11.83 10.71
N SER A 168 3.08 11.04 11.49
CA SER A 168 2.99 11.26 12.94
C SER A 168 4.36 11.07 13.61
N GLY A 169 5.06 12.16 13.92
CA GLY A 169 6.01 12.22 15.03
C GLY A 169 7.39 12.86 14.83
N GLU A 170 7.90 13.06 13.62
CA GLU A 170 9.34 13.36 13.45
C GLU A 170 9.58 14.61 12.57
N PRO A 171 10.31 15.64 13.08
CA PRO A 171 10.71 16.80 12.29
C PRO A 171 11.92 16.47 11.39
N GLY A 172 11.65 16.05 10.15
CA GLY A 172 12.66 15.79 9.13
C GLY A 172 12.04 15.29 7.83
N ILE A 173 11.89 16.15 6.82
CA ILE A 173 11.27 15.73 5.55
C ILE A 173 12.27 14.87 4.76
N LYS A 174 12.27 13.55 4.97
CA LYS A 174 12.69 12.59 3.95
C LYS A 174 11.46 11.99 3.31
N LEU A 175 11.25 12.35 2.04
CA LEU A 175 10.10 11.91 1.24
C LEU A 175 9.97 10.39 1.29
N LYS A 176 8.79 9.91 1.66
CA LYS A 176 8.39 8.51 1.46
C LYS A 176 8.08 8.30 -0.01
N GLU A 177 8.42 7.14 -0.54
CA GLU A 177 8.10 6.79 -1.94
C GLU A 177 7.27 5.52 -1.98
N ILE A 178 6.12 5.59 -2.64
CA ILE A 178 5.24 4.46 -2.88
C ILE A 178 5.09 4.32 -4.39
N ASN A 179 5.50 3.17 -4.89
CA ASN A 179 5.46 2.83 -6.30
C ASN A 179 4.56 1.61 -6.48
N ILE A 180 3.50 1.76 -7.26
CA ILE A 180 2.56 0.70 -7.60
C ILE A 180 2.56 0.52 -9.11
N THR A 181 2.95 -0.66 -9.58
CA THR A 181 3.02 -1.00 -11.01
C THR A 181 2.39 -2.37 -11.29
N HIS A 182 1.79 -2.58 -12.46
CA HIS A 182 1.20 -3.87 -12.88
C HIS A 182 0.27 -4.53 -11.84
N SER A 183 -0.33 -3.74 -10.95
CA SER A 183 -0.99 -4.23 -9.74
C SER A 183 -2.50 -4.05 -9.83
N SER A 184 -3.25 -4.82 -9.05
CA SER A 184 -4.70 -4.77 -8.99
C SER A 184 -5.18 -4.50 -7.56
N LEU A 185 -5.76 -3.32 -7.34
CA LEU A 185 -6.27 -2.88 -6.05
C LEU A 185 -7.79 -2.80 -6.17
N VAL A 186 -8.49 -3.90 -5.87
CA VAL A 186 -9.92 -4.06 -6.18
C VAL A 186 -10.75 -4.52 -4.98
N ASN A 187 -12.04 -4.20 -4.96
CA ASN A 187 -12.97 -4.61 -3.89
C ASN A 187 -12.53 -4.16 -2.47
N ASN A 188 -11.77 -3.08 -2.36
CA ASN A 188 -11.33 -2.50 -1.10
C ASN A 188 -12.32 -1.42 -0.63
N PHE A 189 -12.54 -1.35 0.67
CA PHE A 189 -13.31 -0.29 1.30
C PHE A 189 -12.43 0.95 1.51
N GLY A 190 -12.94 2.12 1.14
CA GLY A 190 -12.21 3.38 1.37
C GLY A 190 -11.00 3.60 0.45
N SER A 191 -10.01 4.34 0.95
CA SER A 191 -9.06 5.12 0.17
C SER A 191 -7.59 4.72 0.22
N ILE A 192 -6.77 5.31 -0.65
CA ILE A 192 -5.32 5.47 -0.44
C ILE A 192 -5.09 6.88 0.14
N SER A 193 -4.73 6.98 1.42
CA SER A 193 -4.67 8.25 2.18
C SER A 193 -3.24 8.67 2.49
N PHE A 194 -2.96 9.98 2.41
CA PHE A 194 -1.63 10.56 2.63
C PHE A 194 -1.72 11.75 3.56
N TYR A 195 -0.97 11.69 4.65
CA TYR A 195 -0.86 12.72 5.66
C TYR A 195 0.59 13.22 5.69
N GLY A 196 0.87 14.20 4.83
CA GLY A 196 2.17 14.88 4.69
C GLY A 196 2.86 14.64 3.34
N ASP A 197 4.15 14.99 3.24
CA ASP A 197 4.91 14.91 1.99
C ASP A 197 5.38 13.49 1.66
N ALA A 198 4.85 12.94 0.57
CA ALA A 198 5.26 11.67 0.00
C ALA A 198 5.19 11.74 -1.54
N ILE A 199 6.02 10.94 -2.19
CA ILE A 199 5.95 10.65 -3.61
C ILE A 199 5.10 9.39 -3.77
N PHE A 200 4.03 9.50 -4.53
CA PHE A 200 3.25 8.34 -4.94
C PHE A 200 3.24 8.25 -6.46
N LYS A 201 3.52 7.05 -6.96
CA LYS A 201 3.49 6.73 -8.37
C LYS A 201 2.62 5.50 -8.55
N ILE A 202 1.64 5.62 -9.42
CA ILE A 202 0.88 4.48 -9.91
C ILE A 202 0.94 4.46 -11.43
N SER A 203 1.30 3.31 -11.99
CA SER A 203 1.25 3.07 -13.42
C SER A 203 0.86 1.64 -13.73
N ASP A 204 0.30 1.42 -14.90
CA ASP A 204 -0.03 0.12 -15.47
C ASP A 204 -0.84 -0.76 -14.51
N SER A 205 -1.70 -0.14 -13.69
CA SER A 205 -2.39 -0.78 -12.56
C SER A 205 -3.89 -0.51 -12.59
N ASN A 206 -4.64 -1.36 -11.89
CA ASN A 206 -6.08 -1.25 -11.72
C ASN A 206 -6.42 -0.75 -10.31
N LEU A 207 -7.34 0.21 -10.24
CA LEU A 207 -7.95 0.67 -9.00
C LEU A 207 -9.47 0.67 -9.17
N TYR A 208 -10.12 -0.38 -8.65
CA TYR A 208 -11.57 -0.60 -8.81
C TYR A 208 -12.24 -0.80 -7.45
N ASN A 209 -12.78 0.28 -6.87
CA ASN A 209 -13.36 0.25 -5.53
C ASN A 209 -14.66 1.07 -5.46
N ASP A 210 -15.75 0.47 -4.97
CA ASP A 210 -17.12 1.02 -5.02
C ASP A 210 -17.42 2.12 -3.98
N VAL A 211 -16.43 2.79 -3.41
CA VAL A 211 -16.69 3.77 -2.33
C VAL A 211 -16.08 5.14 -2.65
N ASN A 212 -14.82 5.34 -2.29
CA ASN A 212 -14.09 6.58 -2.52
C ASN A 212 -12.65 6.23 -2.88
N CYS A 213 -12.20 6.70 -4.02
CA CYS A 213 -10.78 6.76 -4.31
C CYS A 213 -10.40 8.22 -4.17
N PRO A 214 -10.03 8.74 -3.00
CA PRO A 214 -9.56 10.10 -2.92
C PRO A 214 -8.19 10.22 -3.56
N LEU A 215 -8.00 11.32 -4.26
CA LEU A 215 -6.68 11.80 -4.64
C LEU A 215 -6.09 12.56 -3.43
N PRO A 216 -4.76 12.53 -3.27
CA PRO A 216 -4.05 13.15 -2.15
C PRO A 216 -4.17 14.68 -2.11
N SER A 217 -3.76 15.26 -0.99
CA SER A 217 -3.50 16.70 -0.82
C SER A 217 -2.08 17.14 -1.24
N SER A 218 -1.23 16.27 -1.79
CA SER A 218 0.21 16.58 -2.04
C SER A 218 0.53 16.73 -3.54
N PRO A 219 1.40 17.70 -3.92
CA PRO A 219 1.72 17.98 -5.33
C PRO A 219 2.63 16.94 -6.02
N ASN A 220 3.20 15.98 -5.30
CA ASN A 220 4.24 15.07 -5.83
C ASN A 220 3.70 13.72 -6.33
N TRP A 221 2.60 13.74 -7.08
CA TRP A 221 1.95 12.54 -7.60
C TRP A 221 2.12 12.41 -9.10
N THR A 222 2.42 11.19 -9.56
CA THR A 222 2.53 10.90 -10.98
C THR A 222 1.61 9.74 -11.33
N TRP A 223 0.57 10.03 -12.13
CA TRP A 223 -0.30 9.03 -12.74
C TRP A 223 0.21 8.73 -14.14
N LYS A 224 0.50 7.46 -14.40
CA LYS A 224 0.84 6.91 -15.73
C LYS A 224 -0.08 5.68 -15.96
N PRO A 225 -0.20 5.16 -17.19
CA PRO A 225 -1.46 4.59 -17.68
C PRO A 225 -2.12 3.66 -16.67
N ALA A 226 -3.31 3.95 -16.17
CA ALA A 226 -3.95 3.16 -15.11
C ALA A 226 -5.45 3.07 -15.35
N ASN A 227 -6.09 2.00 -14.90
CA ASN A 227 -7.54 1.89 -14.95
C ASN A 227 -8.12 2.29 -13.60
N LEU A 228 -9.10 3.19 -13.61
CA LEU A 228 -9.72 3.76 -12.42
C LEU A 228 -11.24 3.67 -12.54
N ARG A 229 -11.87 2.93 -11.64
CA ARG A 229 -13.33 2.90 -11.48
C ARG A 229 -13.66 3.04 -10.00
N CYS A 230 -14.20 4.19 -9.63
CA CYS A 230 -14.64 4.43 -8.27
C CYS A 230 -15.92 5.28 -8.26
N ASN A 231 -16.74 5.14 -7.21
CA ASN A 231 -17.99 5.88 -7.12
C ASN A 231 -17.78 7.39 -7.03
N ASN A 232 -16.81 7.85 -6.23
CA ASN A 232 -16.36 9.24 -6.24
C ASN A 232 -14.83 9.33 -6.15
N LEU A 233 -14.24 10.20 -6.97
CA LEU A 233 -12.87 10.66 -6.82
C LEU A 233 -12.91 11.98 -6.03
N SER A 234 -12.49 11.93 -4.76
CA SER A 234 -12.51 13.11 -3.88
C SER A 234 -11.09 13.64 -3.70
N LEU A 235 -10.80 14.88 -4.10
CA LEU A 235 -9.59 15.54 -3.61
C LEU A 235 -9.82 16.01 -2.18
N SER A 236 -8.86 15.74 -1.29
CA SER A 236 -8.81 16.41 0.01
C SER A 236 -8.45 17.88 -0.22
N LYS A 237 -9.49 18.69 -0.45
CA LYS A 237 -9.62 20.15 -0.25
C LYS A 237 -8.30 20.94 -0.25
N GLY A 238 -7.97 21.61 -1.35
CA GLY A 238 -7.13 22.82 -1.23
C GLY A 238 -6.33 23.33 -2.41
N SER A 239 -6.01 22.56 -3.45
CA SER A 239 -5.10 23.08 -4.48
C SER A 239 -5.84 23.33 -5.81
N GLY A 240 -5.77 24.57 -6.32
CA GLY A 240 -6.08 24.86 -7.73
C GLY A 240 -5.07 24.23 -8.70
N THR A 241 -4.43 23.13 -8.30
CA THR A 241 -3.44 22.37 -9.08
C THR A 241 -4.18 21.48 -10.05
N VAL A 242 -3.85 21.61 -11.33
CA VAL A 242 -4.34 20.70 -12.38
C VAL A 242 -3.68 19.34 -12.16
N ILE A 243 -4.49 18.29 -12.14
CA ILE A 243 -3.99 16.93 -12.08
C ILE A 243 -3.84 16.40 -13.50
N GLU A 244 -2.62 15.99 -13.84
CA GLU A 244 -2.32 15.34 -15.11
C GLU A 244 -2.62 13.84 -14.99
N ALA A 245 -3.69 13.39 -15.64
CA ALA A 245 -4.08 11.99 -15.71
C ALA A 245 -4.21 11.51 -17.18
N PRO A 246 -3.19 11.71 -18.03
CA PRO A 246 -3.25 11.25 -19.41
C PRO A 246 -3.25 9.71 -19.44
N ARG A 247 -4.14 9.11 -20.23
CA ARG A 247 -4.25 7.66 -20.41
C ARG A 247 -4.73 6.91 -19.16
N VAL A 248 -5.60 7.54 -18.37
CA VAL A 248 -6.39 6.85 -17.34
C VAL A 248 -7.74 6.46 -17.93
N TYR A 249 -8.13 5.18 -17.79
CA TYR A 249 -9.50 4.75 -18.14
C TYR A 249 -10.41 4.96 -16.93
N TRP A 250 -11.43 5.80 -17.08
CA TRP A 250 -12.26 6.27 -15.97
C TRP A 250 -13.48 5.38 -15.70
N GLY A 251 -13.61 4.25 -16.40
CA GLY A 251 -14.84 3.46 -16.46
C GLY A 251 -15.82 3.91 -17.54
N HIS A 252 -15.41 4.84 -18.43
CA HIS A 252 -16.19 5.28 -19.57
C HIS A 252 -15.24 5.80 -20.68
N PRO A 253 -15.53 5.55 -21.97
CA PRO A 253 -14.68 5.99 -23.09
C PRO A 253 -14.45 7.52 -23.10
N ASP A 254 -15.49 8.30 -22.80
CA ASP A 254 -15.41 9.78 -22.76
C ASP A 254 -14.73 10.35 -21.50
N GLY A 255 -14.23 9.50 -20.60
CA GLY A 255 -13.52 9.92 -19.39
C GLY A 255 -14.42 10.07 -18.14
N PRO A 256 -13.98 10.85 -17.14
CA PRO A 256 -14.69 11.00 -15.87
C PRO A 256 -15.99 11.78 -16.03
N THR A 257 -16.88 11.62 -15.06
CA THR A 257 -17.97 12.59 -14.86
C THR A 257 -17.38 13.86 -14.24
N THR A 258 -17.26 14.94 -15.02
CA THR A 258 -16.76 16.24 -14.51
C THR A 258 -17.84 16.97 -13.70
N LEU A 259 -17.45 18.07 -13.04
CA LEU A 259 -18.43 18.92 -12.33
C LEU A 259 -19.46 19.53 -13.29
N ASP A 260 -19.07 19.88 -14.51
CA ASP A 260 -19.99 20.47 -15.49
C ASP A 260 -20.89 19.40 -16.13
N ASP A 261 -20.40 18.19 -16.36
CA ASP A 261 -21.24 17.04 -16.74
C ASP A 261 -22.32 16.81 -15.69
N TYR A 262 -21.94 16.78 -14.41
CA TYR A 262 -22.87 16.56 -13.30
C TYR A 262 -23.95 17.65 -13.21
N LYS A 263 -23.59 18.93 -13.39
CA LYS A 263 -24.56 20.04 -13.43
C LYS A 263 -25.56 19.92 -14.58
N GLN A 264 -25.19 19.25 -15.65
CA GLN A 264 -26.03 19.01 -16.83
C GLN A 264 -26.79 17.67 -16.74
N GLY A 265 -26.61 16.90 -15.65
CA GLY A 265 -27.23 15.58 -15.49
C GLY A 265 -26.56 14.47 -16.31
N ILE A 266 -25.37 14.71 -16.85
CA ILE A 266 -24.58 13.73 -17.60
C ILE A 266 -23.75 12.91 -16.62
N ILE A 267 -23.85 11.58 -16.69
CA ILE A 267 -23.06 10.64 -15.89
C ILE A 267 -22.24 9.79 -16.86
N LYS A 268 -20.92 9.81 -16.70
CA LYS A 268 -19.93 9.01 -17.43
C LYS A 268 -19.27 8.04 -16.43
N GLY A 269 -17.95 7.90 -16.49
CA GLY A 269 -17.19 7.11 -15.54
C GLY A 269 -17.10 7.76 -14.17
N THR A 270 -16.07 7.36 -13.42
CA THR A 270 -15.72 7.89 -12.09
C THR A 270 -15.92 9.40 -12.00
N ARG A 271 -16.61 9.86 -10.95
CA ARG A 271 -16.90 11.28 -10.72
C ARG A 271 -15.64 12.02 -10.26
N ALA A 272 -15.22 13.04 -11.01
CA ALA A 272 -14.04 13.87 -10.73
C ALA A 272 -14.43 15.37 -10.72
N TYR A 273 -14.73 15.90 -9.54
CA TYR A 273 -15.27 17.26 -9.38
C TYR A 273 -14.18 18.35 -9.20
N PHE A 274 -13.10 18.29 -9.97
CA PHE A 274 -11.96 19.20 -9.87
C PHE A 274 -11.22 19.34 -11.21
N ASN A 275 -10.23 20.25 -11.26
CA ASN A 275 -9.43 20.51 -12.46
C ASN A 275 -8.53 19.31 -12.77
N ILE A 276 -8.96 18.50 -13.73
CA ILE A 276 -8.22 17.37 -14.22
C ILE A 276 -7.96 17.53 -15.72
N ASN A 277 -6.69 17.41 -16.10
CA ASN A 277 -6.31 17.29 -17.50
C ASN A 277 -6.28 15.80 -17.84
N PHE A 278 -7.21 15.38 -18.69
CA PHE A 278 -7.30 14.01 -19.16
C PHE A 278 -7.42 13.99 -20.68
N ILE A 279 -6.85 12.95 -21.26
CA ILE A 279 -7.09 12.57 -22.64
C ILE A 279 -7.92 11.28 -22.54
N PRO A 280 -9.16 11.25 -23.08
CA PRO A 280 -9.97 10.04 -23.16
C PRO A 280 -9.16 8.85 -23.66
N PHE A 281 -9.42 7.68 -23.10
CA PHE A 281 -8.62 6.50 -23.38
C PHE A 281 -8.82 6.08 -24.84
N LEU A 282 -7.76 6.17 -25.66
CA LEU A 282 -7.80 5.87 -27.11
C LEU A 282 -7.56 4.38 -27.45
N ILE A 283 -7.40 3.52 -26.44
CA ILE A 283 -7.07 2.08 -26.59
C ILE A 283 -8.02 1.24 -25.72
N LYS A 284 -8.06 -0.09 -25.91
CA LYS A 284 -8.92 -0.99 -25.11
C LYS A 284 -8.34 -1.15 -23.68
N PRO A 285 -9.16 -1.18 -22.61
CA PRO A 285 -8.65 -1.45 -21.25
C PRO A 285 -7.87 -2.77 -21.18
N TRP A 286 -6.98 -2.87 -20.19
CA TRP A 286 -6.08 -4.01 -20.02
C TRP A 286 -6.90 -5.28 -19.66
N PRO A 287 -6.56 -6.48 -20.18
CA PRO A 287 -7.37 -7.71 -20.09
C PRO A 287 -7.64 -8.29 -18.69
N SER A 288 -7.20 -7.65 -17.62
CA SER A 288 -7.63 -7.97 -16.24
C SER A 288 -8.95 -7.29 -15.86
N ASP A 289 -9.54 -6.56 -16.81
CA ASP A 289 -10.88 -5.97 -16.83
C ASP A 289 -12.03 -6.95 -16.54
N LEU A 290 -11.82 -8.26 -16.71
CA LEU A 290 -12.84 -9.30 -16.47
C LEU A 290 -13.10 -9.67 -14.99
N THR A 291 -12.46 -9.00 -14.02
CA THR A 291 -12.55 -9.38 -12.58
C THR A 291 -13.16 -8.33 -11.64
N GLY A 292 -13.60 -7.17 -12.16
CA GLY A 292 -14.55 -6.32 -11.42
C GLY A 292 -15.96 -6.92 -11.44
N PRO A 293 -16.96 -6.39 -10.70
CA PRO A 293 -18.34 -6.75 -10.93
C PRO A 293 -18.70 -6.38 -12.38
N VAL A 294 -18.64 -7.39 -13.25
CA VAL A 294 -19.14 -7.37 -14.61
C VAL A 294 -20.65 -7.47 -14.46
N GLU A 295 -21.32 -6.33 -14.41
CA GLU A 295 -22.71 -6.26 -14.86
C GLU A 295 -22.65 -5.94 -16.36
N GLU A 296 -22.13 -6.89 -17.16
CA GLU A 296 -22.58 -7.00 -18.55
C GLU A 296 -23.84 -7.85 -18.49
N GLU A 297 -24.99 -7.19 -18.54
CA GLU A 297 -26.21 -7.82 -19.01
C GLU A 297 -25.88 -8.36 -20.41
N LEU A 298 -25.68 -9.67 -20.52
CA LEU A 298 -25.41 -10.31 -21.80
C LEU A 298 -26.55 -9.96 -22.75
N ASP A 299 -26.24 -9.30 -23.87
CA ASP A 299 -27.23 -9.08 -24.92
C ASP A 299 -27.82 -10.44 -25.32
N PRO A 300 -29.14 -10.66 -25.22
CA PRO A 300 -29.73 -11.93 -25.57
C PRO A 300 -29.50 -12.21 -27.06
N VAL A 301 -28.63 -13.19 -27.35
CA VAL A 301 -28.34 -13.62 -28.73
C VAL A 301 -29.33 -14.71 -29.14
N ILE A 302 -30.11 -14.44 -30.19
CA ILE A 302 -30.87 -15.48 -30.89
C ILE A 302 -29.99 -16.07 -31.98
N ILE A 303 -29.68 -17.36 -31.88
CA ILE A 303 -28.98 -18.09 -32.94
C ILE A 303 -30.03 -18.68 -33.88
N VAL A 304 -30.11 -18.13 -35.09
CA VAL A 304 -30.91 -18.70 -36.18
C VAL A 304 -29.97 -19.48 -37.10
N PRO A 305 -30.03 -20.83 -37.10
CA PRO A 305 -29.21 -21.62 -38.00
C PRO A 305 -29.66 -21.45 -39.45
N GLY A 306 -28.71 -21.60 -40.39
CA GLY A 306 -29.00 -21.64 -41.82
C GLY A 306 -29.78 -22.88 -42.25
N ILE A 307 -30.05 -23.01 -43.56
CA ILE A 307 -30.71 -24.20 -44.13
C ILE A 307 -29.95 -25.48 -43.73
N MET A 308 -30.65 -26.46 -43.15
CA MET A 308 -30.09 -27.69 -42.57
C MET A 308 -29.20 -27.53 -41.32
N GLY A 309 -29.14 -26.35 -40.70
CA GLY A 309 -28.31 -26.09 -39.53
C GLY A 309 -28.95 -26.38 -38.16
N SER A 310 -30.15 -26.96 -38.12
CA SER A 310 -30.82 -27.41 -36.89
C SER A 310 -31.28 -28.86 -37.00
N TRP A 311 -31.34 -29.55 -35.86
CA TRP A 311 -31.79 -30.93 -35.78
C TRP A 311 -33.28 -31.02 -36.14
N ASN A 312 -33.62 -31.81 -37.17
CA ASN A 312 -35.00 -32.15 -37.49
C ASN A 312 -35.45 -33.39 -36.71
N VAL A 313 -36.38 -33.24 -35.75
CA VAL A 313 -36.91 -34.35 -34.93
C VAL A 313 -38.20 -34.93 -35.53
N SER A 314 -38.54 -34.61 -36.78
CA SER A 314 -39.59 -35.35 -37.49
C SER A 314 -39.02 -36.66 -38.05
N GLY A 315 -39.11 -37.72 -37.25
CA GLY A 315 -38.86 -39.09 -37.69
C GLY A 315 -39.97 -39.58 -38.62
N ARG A 316 -39.96 -39.12 -39.88
CA ARG A 316 -40.70 -39.72 -40.99
C ARG A 316 -39.82 -39.80 -42.23
#